data_AF-A0A2V8QFD8-F1
#
_entry.id   AF-A0A2V8QFD8-F1
#
_cell.length_a   1.000
_cell.length_b   1.000
_cell.length_c   1.000
_cell.angle_alpha   90.00
_cell.angle_beta   90.00
_cell.angle_gamma   90.00
#
_symmetry.space_group_name_H-M   'P 1'
#
loop_
_entity.id
_entity.type
_entity.pdbx_description
1 polymer ?
#
loop_
_entity_poly.entity_id
_entity_poly.type
_entity_poly.pdbx_seq_one_letter_code
_entity_poly.pdbx_strand_id
1 'polypeptide(L)'
;MKKLLVIPFILFASLLVSAQQPNRTKLAAEVKTEFLHAWNGYKKYAWGHDDLKPLSKTHHDWYAQPLLMTPVDALDTMILMGLKAEAGATHKYIIENLSFDKDI
;
A
#
# COMPACT_ATOMS: atom_id res chain seq x y z
N MET A 1 -48.32 8.06 36.54
CA MET A 1 -48.05 7.21 35.36
C MET A 1 -46.76 7.67 34.66
N LYS A 2 -45.67 6.92 34.89
CA LYS A 2 -44.55 6.59 33.99
C LYS A 2 -44.11 7.60 32.89
N LYS A 3 -43.43 8.70 33.23
CA LYS A 3 -42.69 9.53 32.23
C LYS A 3 -41.37 10.15 32.73
N LEU A 4 -40.69 9.56 33.71
CA LEU A 4 -39.44 10.14 34.28
C LEU A 4 -38.18 9.27 34.12
N LEU A 5 -38.27 8.08 33.50
CA LEU A 5 -37.17 7.09 33.48
C LEU A 5 -36.43 6.96 32.13
N VAL A 6 -36.82 7.71 31.10
CA VAL A 6 -36.28 7.54 29.73
C VAL A 6 -35.05 8.41 29.45
N ILE A 7 -34.96 9.59 30.07
CA ILE A 7 -33.88 10.57 29.85
C ILE A 7 -32.50 10.11 30.38
N PRO A 8 -32.36 9.42 31.55
CA PRO A 8 -31.05 8.95 32.00
C PRO A 8 -30.50 7.81 31.13
N PHE A 9 -31.39 7.03 30.49
CA PHE A 9 -31.01 5.88 29.68
C PHE A 9 -30.39 6.29 28.33
N ILE A 10 -30.85 7.39 27.74
CA ILE A 10 -30.32 7.94 26.49
C ILE A 10 -28.92 8.54 26.70
N LEU A 11 -28.68 9.20 27.85
CA LEU A 11 -27.36 9.75 28.22
C LEU A 11 -26.33 8.66 28.57
N PHE A 12 -26.77 7.52 29.09
CA PHE A 12 -25.88 6.39 29.37
C PHE A 12 -25.53 5.61 28.09
N ALA A 13 -26.46 5.48 27.15
CA ALA A 13 -26.24 4.84 25.86
C ALA A 13 -25.28 5.64 24.95
N SER A 14 -25.32 6.97 24.98
CA SER A 14 -24.38 7.81 24.21
C SER A 14 -22.94 7.76 24.73
N LEU A 15 -22.72 7.46 26.01
CA LEU A 15 -21.38 7.20 26.57
C LEU A 15 -20.82 5.83 26.17
N LEU A 16 -21.68 4.83 25.91
CA LEU A 16 -21.27 3.50 25.47
C LEU A 16 -20.95 3.44 23.97
N VAL A 17 -21.53 4.34 23.16
CA VAL A 17 -21.27 4.48 21.72
C VAL A 17 -20.28 5.61 21.44
N SER A 18 -19.19 5.68 22.22
CA SER A 18 -17.98 6.31 21.68
C SER A 18 -17.38 5.31 20.69
N ALA A 19 -17.68 5.46 19.39
CA ALA A 19 -16.94 4.75 18.36
C ALA A 19 -15.45 5.03 18.59
N GLN A 20 -14.71 4.01 19.06
CA GLN A 20 -13.29 4.11 19.36
C GLN A 20 -12.61 4.65 18.10
N GLN A 21 -12.07 5.87 18.17
CA GLN A 21 -11.38 6.46 17.02
C GLN A 21 -10.28 5.48 16.57
N PRO A 22 -10.17 5.18 15.26
CA PRO A 22 -9.19 4.23 14.78
C PRO A 22 -7.79 4.70 15.18
N ASN A 23 -7.00 3.79 15.73
CA ASN A 23 -5.60 4.09 16.05
C ASN A 23 -4.82 4.22 14.73
N ARG A 24 -4.67 5.47 14.27
CA ARG A 24 -4.03 5.80 12.98
C ARG A 24 -2.59 5.33 12.91
N THR A 25 -1.85 5.36 14.01
CA THR A 25 -0.47 4.87 14.07
C THR A 25 -0.42 3.36 13.85
N LYS A 26 -1.32 2.62 14.50
CA LYS A 26 -1.46 1.18 14.29
C LYS A 26 -1.83 0.87 12.84
N LEU A 27 -2.83 1.55 12.28
CA LEU A 27 -3.23 1.38 10.89
C LEU A 27 -2.10 1.70 9.91
N ALA A 28 -1.32 2.76 10.13
CA ALA A 28 -0.17 3.09 9.29
C ALA A 28 0.89 1.99 9.31
N ALA A 29 1.13 1.36 10.47
CA ALA A 29 2.04 0.22 10.58
C ALA A 29 1.51 -1.03 9.86
N GLU A 30 0.20 -1.28 9.93
CA GLU A 30 -0.46 -2.37 9.18
C GLU A 30 -0.36 -2.13 7.67
N VAL A 31 -0.65 -0.92 7.17
CA VAL A 31 -0.50 -0.55 5.76
C VAL A 31 0.94 -0.74 5.27
N LYS A 32 1.93 -0.33 6.07
CA LYS A 32 3.34 -0.54 5.75
C LYS A 32 3.70 -2.04 5.67
N THR A 33 3.08 -2.87 6.51
CA THR A 33 3.27 -4.33 6.49
C THR A 33 2.69 -4.94 5.22
N GLU A 34 1.48 -4.54 4.82
CA GLU A 34 0.84 -5.02 3.58
C GLU A 34 1.57 -4.52 2.32
N PHE A 35 2.08 -3.29 2.34
CA PHE A 35 2.94 -2.79 1.27
C PHE A 35 4.18 -3.68 1.10
N LEU A 36 4.86 -4.03 2.19
CA LEU A 36 6.02 -4.91 2.15
C LEU A 36 5.65 -6.33 1.67
N HIS A 37 4.49 -6.85 2.04
CA HIS A 37 3.98 -8.11 1.52
C HIS A 37 3.84 -8.07 -0.02
N ALA A 38 3.12 -7.06 -0.54
CA ALA A 38 2.92 -6.87 -1.97
C ALA A 38 4.24 -6.63 -2.71
N TRP A 39 5.10 -5.75 -2.19
CA TRP A 39 6.40 -5.42 -2.76
C TRP A 39 7.33 -6.63 -2.85
N ASN A 40 7.38 -7.45 -1.80
CA ASN A 40 8.15 -8.70 -1.83
C ASN A 40 7.58 -9.71 -2.84
N GLY A 41 6.26 -9.73 -3.02
CA GLY A 41 5.61 -10.47 -4.10
C GLY A 41 6.06 -10.01 -5.49
N TYR A 42 6.07 -8.69 -5.73
CA TYR A 42 6.55 -8.10 -6.98
C TYR A 42 8.02 -8.45 -7.22
N LYS A 43 8.91 -8.20 -6.25
CA LYS A 43 10.34 -8.54 -6.35
C LYS A 43 10.59 -10.01 -6.68
N LYS A 44 9.74 -10.91 -6.17
CA LYS A 44 9.90 -12.35 -6.37
C LYS A 44 9.44 -12.84 -7.74
N TYR A 45 8.36 -12.28 -8.28
CA TYR A 45 7.66 -12.87 -9.43
C TYR A 45 7.56 -11.95 -10.65
N ALA A 46 7.91 -10.67 -10.52
CA ALA A 46 7.72 -9.65 -11.56
C ALA A 46 8.85 -8.60 -11.59
N TRP A 47 10.01 -8.86 -10.97
CA TRP A 47 11.11 -7.90 -10.97
C TRP A 47 11.55 -7.56 -12.40
N GLY A 48 11.60 -6.27 -12.73
CA GLY A 48 11.94 -5.79 -14.07
C GLY A 48 10.75 -5.71 -15.05
N HIS A 49 9.56 -6.10 -14.60
CA HIS A 49 8.32 -6.03 -15.38
C HIS A 49 7.41 -4.90 -14.90
N ASP A 50 6.40 -4.57 -15.69
CA ASP A 50 5.48 -3.48 -15.37
C ASP A 50 4.57 -3.82 -14.21
N ASP A 51 3.89 -4.98 -14.27
CA ASP A 51 2.89 -5.39 -13.28
C ASP A 51 3.06 -6.83 -12.80
N LEU A 52 2.78 -7.05 -11.51
CA LEU A 52 2.62 -8.38 -10.93
C LEU A 52 1.21 -8.94 -11.22
N LYS A 53 1.14 -10.21 -11.64
CA LYS A 53 -0.07 -11.03 -11.57
C LYS A 53 -0.01 -11.92 -10.33
N PRO A 54 -0.58 -11.49 -9.18
CA PRO A 54 -0.27 -12.10 -7.88
C PRO A 54 -0.82 -13.53 -7.74
N LEU A 55 -1.94 -13.85 -8.40
CA LEU A 55 -2.54 -15.19 -8.33
C LEU A 55 -1.76 -16.23 -9.14
N SER A 56 -1.33 -15.87 -10.36
CA SER A 56 -0.55 -16.76 -11.23
C SER A 56 0.95 -16.73 -10.94
N LYS A 57 1.43 -15.79 -10.12
CA LYS A 57 2.86 -15.57 -9.84
C LYS A 57 3.67 -15.33 -11.11
N THR A 58 3.09 -14.56 -12.03
CA THR A 58 3.72 -14.11 -13.27
C THR A 58 3.62 -12.59 -13.37
N HIS A 59 3.95 -12.02 -14.52
CA HIS A 59 3.91 -10.59 -14.76
C HIS A 59 3.03 -10.22 -15.96
N HIS A 60 2.84 -8.93 -16.15
CA HIS A 60 2.30 -8.34 -17.37
C HIS A 60 3.12 -7.10 -17.72
N ASP A 61 3.50 -6.99 -18.99
CA ASP A 61 4.09 -5.79 -19.57
C ASP A 61 3.08 -5.17 -20.53
N TRP A 62 2.92 -3.84 -20.48
CA TRP A 62 1.87 -3.13 -21.23
C TRP A 62 2.25 -2.88 -22.69
N TYR A 63 3.56 -2.89 -22.98
CA TYR A 63 4.13 -2.67 -24.30
C TYR A 63 4.99 -3.87 -24.71
N ALA A 64 5.57 -3.81 -25.92
CA ALA A 64 6.51 -4.83 -26.38
C ALA A 64 7.73 -5.02 -25.46
N GLN A 65 8.08 -3.98 -24.69
CA GLN A 65 9.15 -3.96 -23.69
C GLN A 65 8.66 -3.26 -22.42
N PRO A 66 9.06 -3.71 -21.21
CA PRO A 66 8.64 -3.08 -19.95
C PRO A 66 9.22 -1.68 -19.79
N LEU A 67 8.48 -0.84 -19.07
CA LEU A 67 8.86 0.50 -18.64
C LEU A 67 8.98 0.63 -17.11
N LEU A 68 9.07 -0.50 -16.40
CA LEU A 68 9.26 -0.57 -14.95
C LEU A 68 8.17 0.20 -14.19
N MET A 69 6.90 0.07 -14.62
CA MET A 69 5.79 0.85 -14.06
C MET A 69 5.63 0.67 -12.54
N THR A 70 5.47 -0.56 -12.04
CA THR A 70 5.36 -0.82 -10.59
C THR A 70 6.56 -0.28 -9.79
N PRO A 71 7.83 -0.49 -10.18
CA PRO A 71 8.98 0.14 -9.51
C PRO A 71 8.92 1.66 -9.44
N VAL A 72 8.56 2.32 -10.54
CA VAL A 72 8.48 3.79 -10.62
C VAL A 72 7.37 4.30 -9.70
N ASP A 73 6.16 3.74 -9.80
CA ASP A 73 5.01 4.13 -8.98
C ASP A 73 5.18 3.83 -7.48
N ALA A 74 5.94 2.79 -7.13
CA ALA A 74 6.12 2.41 -5.74
C ALA A 74 7.22 3.22 -5.02
N LEU A 75 8.10 3.92 -5.75
CA LEU A 75 9.29 4.56 -5.19
C LEU A 75 8.95 5.66 -4.19
N ASP A 76 8.03 6.56 -4.52
CA ASP A 76 7.64 7.66 -3.63
C ASP A 76 6.92 7.15 -2.38
N THR A 77 6.13 6.11 -2.53
CA THR A 77 5.42 5.42 -1.44
C THR A 77 6.42 4.81 -0.46
N MET A 78 7.49 4.18 -0.95
CA MET A 78 8.58 3.69 -0.09
C MET A 78 9.26 4.82 0.68
N ILE A 79 9.52 5.95 0.02
CA ILE A 79 10.12 7.14 0.64
C ILE A 79 9.21 7.67 1.75
N LEU A 80 7.91 7.83 1.47
CA LEU A 80 6.90 8.29 2.41
C LEU A 80 6.78 7.37 3.64
N MET A 81 6.85 6.05 3.42
CA MET A 81 6.81 5.04 4.49
C MET A 81 8.14 4.90 5.25
N GLY A 82 9.20 5.60 4.85
CA GLY A 82 10.53 5.49 5.44
C GLY A 82 11.24 4.16 5.18
N LEU A 83 10.89 3.45 4.09
CA LEU A 83 11.50 2.19 3.66
C LEU A 83 12.81 2.44 2.91
N LYS A 84 13.80 3.04 3.58
CA LYS A 84 15.02 3.57 2.94
C LYS A 84 15.80 2.55 2.10
N ALA A 85 15.93 1.32 2.58
CA ALA A 85 16.66 0.27 1.86
C ALA A 85 15.94 -0.15 0.56
N GLU A 86 14.63 -0.34 0.63
CA GLU A 86 13.81 -0.67 -0.55
C GLU A 86 13.81 0.51 -1.55
N ALA A 87 13.55 1.73 -1.08
CA ALA A 87 13.60 2.92 -1.92
C ALA A 87 14.95 3.08 -2.63
N GLY A 88 16.06 2.88 -1.90
CA GLY A 88 17.41 3.00 -2.46
C GLY A 88 17.71 1.94 -3.53
N ALA A 89 17.32 0.69 -3.30
CA ALA A 89 17.50 -0.39 -4.27
C ALA A 89 16.61 -0.18 -5.52
N THR A 90 15.35 0.20 -5.33
CA THR A 90 14.40 0.50 -6.43
C THR A 90 14.87 1.68 -7.26
N HIS A 91 15.26 2.78 -6.62
CA HIS A 91 15.79 3.97 -7.31
C HIS A 91 17.02 3.61 -8.15
N LYS A 92 17.98 2.87 -7.57
CA LYS A 92 19.16 2.42 -8.32
C LYS A 92 18.77 1.60 -9.54
N TYR A 93 17.88 0.62 -9.37
CA TYR A 93 17.44 -0.23 -10.47
C TYR A 93 16.75 0.56 -11.59
N ILE A 94 15.90 1.53 -11.26
CA ILE A 94 15.27 2.42 -12.24
C ILE A 94 16.32 3.19 -13.04
N ILE A 95 17.27 3.85 -12.37
CA ILE A 95 18.31 4.65 -13.04
C ILE A 95 19.19 3.80 -13.95
N GLU A 96 19.47 2.55 -13.57
CA GLU A 96 20.33 1.66 -14.35
C GLU A 96 19.61 0.96 -15.53
N ASN A 97 18.28 0.79 -15.48
CA ASN A 97 17.57 -0.12 -16.40
C ASN A 97 16.38 0.52 -17.14
N LEU A 98 15.85 1.66 -16.67
CA LEU A 98 14.75 2.34 -17.37
C LEU A 98 15.31 3.13 -18.57
N SER A 99 14.83 2.79 -19.75
CA SER A 99 15.06 3.56 -20.97
C SER A 99 13.72 3.79 -21.69
N PHE A 100 13.54 5.01 -22.18
CA PHE A 100 12.44 5.40 -23.05
C PHE A 100 12.83 5.41 -24.53
N ASP A 101 14.10 5.18 -24.86
CA ASP A 101 14.57 4.99 -26.23
C ASP A 101 14.25 3.56 -26.67
N LYS A 102 12.96 3.30 -26.89
CA LYS A 102 12.40 2.00 -27.24
C LYS A 102 11.27 2.19 -28.25
N ASP A 103 11.19 1.30 -29.23
CA ASP A 103 10.06 1.20 -30.16
C ASP A 103 8.96 0.37 -29.48
N ILE A 104 7.94 1.04 -28.92
CA ILE A 104 6.90 0.49 -28.04
C ILE A 104 5.49 0.58 -28.60
#